data_AF-A0AA42T313-F1
#
_entry.id   AF-A0AA42T313-F1
#
_cell.length_a   1.000
_cell.length_b   1.000
_cell.length_c   1.000
_cell.angle_alpha   90.00
_cell.angle_beta   90.00
_cell.angle_gamma   90.00
#
_symmetry.space_group_name_H-M   'P 1'
#
loop_
_entity.id
_entity.type
_entity.pdbx_description
1 polymer ?
#
loop_
_entity_poly.entity_id
_entity_poly.type
_entity_poly.pdbx_seq_one_letter_code
_entity_poly.pdbx_strand_id
1 'polypeptide(L)'
;MQHAALGALLGASLLIASQAQAETATNAPPFVRKNASSAAALPDLMALQTALQKMRALGCADPRSWYYQGATHAIPPTIPNGDNPLCPSYTNIGQLKWGWNTCTHQDGSEIHFLLWHRLYIQHFEAMVRQLSGKRDFALPYWDYTNSAYRVMPEPIRQPNSSLFSAERLPSLNAGQPIQNTPIANMDKLLDVTSLFQSRVFSVFSNQIDRAPHGAMHNYIGGVSNDLTMWNSIYRDKAHAGLMGEVPSAGFDPVFWLHHANIDYLWQKWERSPNGRRPSLAELQAVP
;
A
#
# COMPACT_ATOMS: atom_id res chain seq x y z
N MET A 1 -40.87 60.09 27.46
CA MET A 1 -41.31 58.89 28.20
C MET A 1 -40.15 57.90 28.16
N GLN A 2 -39.11 58.00 28.98
CA GLN A 2 -39.01 57.52 30.37
C GLN A 2 -39.68 56.14 30.56
N HIS A 3 -38.91 55.05 30.56
CA HIS A 3 -38.42 54.36 31.77
C HIS A 3 -37.56 53.14 31.40
N ALA A 4 -36.49 52.95 32.18
CA ALA A 4 -35.64 51.77 32.23
C ALA A 4 -36.26 50.70 33.15
N ALA A 5 -35.94 49.41 32.94
CA ALA A 5 -35.24 48.55 33.92
C ALA A 5 -35.23 47.06 33.54
N LEU A 6 -34.01 46.50 33.58
CA LEU A 6 -33.55 45.17 34.01
C LEU A 6 -34.41 43.89 33.82
N GLY A 7 -33.76 42.89 33.21
CA GLY A 7 -34.01 41.47 33.45
C GLY A 7 -32.88 40.63 32.87
N ALA A 8 -31.87 40.32 33.68
CA ALA A 8 -30.90 39.26 33.39
C ALA A 8 -31.51 37.90 33.78
N LEU A 9 -31.20 36.83 33.04
CA LEU A 9 -30.90 35.47 33.55
C LEU A 9 -30.67 34.49 32.38
N LEU A 10 -29.46 33.90 32.37
CA LEU A 10 -29.10 32.49 32.09
C LEU A 10 -29.82 31.80 30.91
N GLY A 11 -29.15 31.35 29.84
CA GLY A 11 -28.00 30.43 29.88
C GLY A 11 -28.50 29.01 29.60
N ALA A 12 -28.32 28.51 28.37
CA ALA A 12 -28.27 27.08 28.05
C ALA A 12 -27.76 26.89 26.61
N SER A 13 -26.44 26.83 26.46
CA SER A 13 -25.80 26.32 25.23
C SER A 13 -26.07 24.82 25.15
N LEU A 14 -26.83 24.37 24.15
CA LEU A 14 -26.95 22.95 23.82
C LEU A 14 -25.60 22.45 23.26
N LEU A 15 -24.78 21.90 24.15
CA LEU A 15 -23.71 20.98 23.79
C LEU A 15 -24.35 19.65 23.41
N ILE A 16 -24.50 19.40 22.10
CA ILE A 16 -24.75 18.05 21.59
C ILE A 16 -23.43 17.28 21.74
N ALA A 17 -23.29 16.57 22.84
CA ALA A 17 -22.24 15.57 23.00
C ALA A 17 -22.52 14.42 22.02
N SER A 18 -21.75 14.36 20.94
CA SER A 18 -21.64 13.13 20.14
C SER A 18 -20.90 12.09 20.95
N GLN A 19 -21.63 11.31 21.75
CA GLN A 19 -21.10 10.08 22.29
C GLN A 19 -20.76 9.17 21.11
N ALA A 20 -19.47 8.91 20.93
CA ALA A 20 -18.97 7.90 20.02
C ALA A 20 -19.67 6.58 20.34
N GLN A 21 -20.59 6.18 19.47
CA GLN A 21 -21.13 4.84 19.45
C GLN A 21 -19.97 3.92 19.07
N ALA A 22 -19.40 3.26 20.06
CA ALA A 22 -18.57 2.09 19.84
C ALA A 22 -19.40 1.13 18.97
N GLU A 23 -18.96 0.95 17.73
CA GLU A 23 -19.63 0.13 16.74
C GLU A 23 -19.90 -1.26 17.33
N THR A 24 -21.17 -1.65 17.28
CA THR A 24 -21.58 -3.03 17.49
C THR A 24 -20.79 -3.91 16.54
N ALA A 25 -19.87 -4.73 17.07
CA ALA A 25 -19.16 -5.74 16.32
C ALA A 25 -20.21 -6.62 15.62
N THR A 26 -20.27 -6.53 14.30
CA THR A 26 -21.09 -7.46 13.52
C THR A 26 -20.56 -8.87 13.77
N ASN A 27 -21.44 -9.83 14.07
CA ASN A 27 -21.10 -11.26 14.24
C ASN A 27 -20.60 -11.92 12.93
N ALA A 28 -20.11 -11.15 11.96
CA ALA A 28 -19.51 -11.66 10.74
C ALA A 28 -18.11 -12.23 11.07
N PRO A 29 -17.73 -13.38 10.49
CA PRO A 29 -16.38 -13.91 10.66
C PRO A 29 -15.34 -12.90 10.14
N PRO A 30 -14.17 -12.80 10.77
CA PRO A 30 -13.13 -11.87 10.33
C PRO A 30 -12.60 -12.25 8.94
N PHE A 31 -12.23 -11.24 8.15
CA PHE A 31 -11.45 -11.47 6.93
C PHE A 31 -10.03 -11.94 7.30
N VAL A 32 -9.56 -13.01 6.66
CA VAL A 32 -8.27 -13.62 6.98
C VAL A 32 -7.35 -13.57 5.77
N ARG A 33 -6.32 -12.71 5.85
CA ARG A 33 -5.24 -12.69 4.87
C ARG A 33 -4.43 -13.97 4.97
N LYS A 34 -4.13 -14.57 3.81
CA LYS A 34 -3.41 -15.84 3.72
C LYS A 34 -2.07 -15.62 3.05
N ASN A 35 -1.07 -16.43 3.38
CA ASN A 35 0.20 -16.41 2.68
C ASN A 35 -0.04 -16.78 1.22
N ALA A 36 0.39 -15.93 0.29
CA ALA A 36 0.18 -16.08 -1.14
C ALA A 36 0.85 -17.34 -1.72
N SER A 37 1.82 -17.94 -1.03
CA SER A 37 2.43 -19.22 -1.40
C SER A 37 1.62 -20.44 -0.95
N SER A 38 0.52 -20.25 -0.20
CA SER A 38 -0.34 -21.35 0.26
C SER A 38 -1.46 -21.67 -0.74
N ALA A 39 -1.87 -22.94 -0.81
CA ALA A 39 -3.01 -23.37 -1.62
C ALA A 39 -4.31 -22.64 -1.21
N ALA A 40 -4.46 -22.31 0.08
CA ALA A 40 -5.64 -21.62 0.61
C ALA A 40 -5.78 -20.17 0.11
N ALA A 41 -4.70 -19.55 -0.36
CA ALA A 41 -4.69 -18.20 -0.91
C ALA A 41 -5.07 -18.14 -2.40
N LEU A 42 -5.08 -19.28 -3.11
CA LEU A 42 -5.37 -19.32 -4.55
C LEU A 42 -6.73 -18.67 -4.90
N PRO A 43 -7.85 -18.94 -4.17
CA PRO A 43 -9.11 -18.27 -4.46
C PRO A 43 -9.06 -16.75 -4.28
N ASP A 44 -8.27 -16.25 -3.33
CA ASP A 44 -8.08 -14.81 -3.11
C ASP A 44 -7.24 -14.19 -4.24
N LEU A 45 -6.17 -14.87 -4.70
CA LEU A 45 -5.39 -14.43 -5.86
C LEU A 45 -6.24 -14.35 -7.14
N MET A 46 -7.12 -15.33 -7.37
CA MET A 46 -8.04 -15.31 -8.53
C MET A 46 -9.09 -14.20 -8.43
N ALA A 47 -9.58 -13.92 -7.23
CA ALA A 47 -10.47 -12.77 -6.99
C ALA A 47 -9.75 -11.44 -7.26
N LEU A 48 -8.50 -11.29 -6.80
CA LEU A 48 -7.67 -10.13 -7.09
C LEU A 48 -7.43 -9.97 -8.60
N GLN A 49 -7.13 -11.06 -9.32
CA GLN A 49 -7.00 -11.06 -10.78
C GLN A 49 -8.27 -10.51 -11.45
N THR A 50 -9.44 -11.03 -11.06
CA THR A 50 -10.74 -10.61 -11.61
C THR A 50 -11.01 -9.13 -11.31
N ALA A 51 -10.73 -8.68 -10.09
CA ALA A 51 -10.89 -7.29 -9.71
C ALA A 51 -9.97 -6.39 -10.54
N LEU A 52 -8.67 -6.66 -10.62
CA LEU A 52 -7.72 -5.86 -11.39
C LEU A 52 -8.06 -5.81 -12.89
N GLN A 53 -8.57 -6.90 -13.46
CA GLN A 53 -9.07 -6.91 -14.83
C GLN A 53 -10.23 -5.90 -15.01
N LYS A 54 -11.21 -5.90 -14.10
CA LYS A 54 -12.32 -4.95 -14.13
C LYS A 54 -11.87 -3.52 -13.85
N MET A 55 -10.94 -3.32 -12.91
CA MET A 55 -10.37 -2.02 -12.58
C MET A 55 -9.64 -1.38 -13.77
N ARG A 56 -8.95 -2.18 -14.59
CA ARG A 56 -8.29 -1.70 -15.83
C ARG A 56 -9.26 -1.32 -16.94
N ALA A 57 -10.48 -1.86 -16.92
CA ALA A 57 -11.53 -1.51 -17.88
C ALA A 57 -12.25 -0.19 -17.53
N LEU A 58 -12.06 0.34 -16.32
CA LEU A 58 -12.60 1.62 -15.89
C LEU A 58 -11.73 2.78 -16.41
N GLY A 59 -12.36 3.93 -16.67
CA GLY A 59 -11.62 5.14 -17.02
C GLY A 59 -10.72 5.60 -15.86
N CYS A 60 -9.54 6.15 -16.17
CA CYS A 60 -8.51 6.45 -15.16
C CYS A 60 -8.94 7.44 -14.06
N ALA A 61 -9.99 8.24 -14.29
CA ALA A 61 -10.55 9.16 -13.30
C ALA A 61 -11.58 8.50 -12.38
N ASP A 62 -12.06 7.29 -12.68
CA ASP A 62 -12.92 6.53 -11.77
C ASP A 62 -12.11 6.14 -10.53
N PRO A 63 -12.57 6.47 -9.30
CA PRO A 63 -11.88 6.14 -8.07
C PRO A 63 -11.59 4.66 -7.88
N ARG A 64 -12.32 3.77 -8.55
CA ARG A 64 -12.13 2.31 -8.50
C ARG A 64 -11.21 1.79 -9.59
N SER A 65 -10.75 2.64 -10.51
CA SER A 65 -9.90 2.21 -11.62
C SER A 65 -8.50 1.82 -11.14
N TRP A 66 -7.85 0.97 -11.93
CA TRP A 66 -6.47 0.54 -11.65
C TRP A 66 -5.53 1.74 -11.61
N TYR A 67 -5.73 2.69 -12.54
CA TYR A 67 -4.88 3.87 -12.63
C TYR A 67 -5.08 4.79 -11.43
N TYR A 68 -6.33 5.04 -11.04
CA TYR A 68 -6.63 5.89 -9.88
C TYR A 68 -6.00 5.32 -8.61
N GLN A 69 -6.12 4.01 -8.40
CA GLN A 69 -5.51 3.38 -7.23
C GLN A 69 -3.99 3.50 -7.24
N GLY A 70 -3.32 3.15 -8.34
CA GLY A 70 -1.88 3.38 -8.45
C GLY A 70 -1.48 4.83 -8.15
N ALA A 71 -2.24 5.80 -8.70
CA ALA A 71 -2.00 7.22 -8.49
C ALA A 71 -2.32 7.72 -7.08
N THR A 72 -3.20 7.04 -6.32
CA THR A 72 -3.45 7.36 -4.90
C THR A 72 -2.19 7.24 -4.06
N HIS A 73 -1.37 6.23 -4.34
CA HIS A 73 -0.04 6.10 -3.76
C HIS A 73 0.83 7.27 -4.20
N ALA A 74 1.25 7.29 -5.46
CA ALA A 74 2.04 8.37 -6.04
C ALA A 74 1.94 8.31 -7.57
N ILE A 75 2.36 9.38 -8.23
CA ILE A 75 2.37 9.49 -9.70
C ILE A 75 3.49 10.45 -10.14
N PRO A 76 4.18 10.21 -11.28
CA PRO A 76 5.24 11.12 -11.72
C PRO A 76 4.73 12.55 -11.87
N PRO A 77 5.52 13.57 -11.49
CA PRO A 77 5.10 14.97 -11.55
C PRO A 77 4.84 15.44 -12.98
N THR A 78 5.46 14.79 -13.96
CA THR A 78 5.28 15.03 -15.39
C THR A 78 5.38 13.72 -16.16
N ILE A 79 4.64 13.61 -17.27
CA ILE A 79 4.75 12.54 -18.25
C ILE A 79 5.50 13.08 -19.47
N PRO A 80 6.61 12.44 -19.91
CA PRO A 80 7.36 12.87 -21.09
C PRO A 80 6.46 13.05 -22.32
N ASN A 81 6.66 14.15 -23.04
CA ASN A 81 5.91 14.53 -24.25
C ASN A 81 4.39 14.67 -24.06
N GLY A 82 3.87 14.59 -22.83
CA GLY A 82 2.43 14.61 -22.55
C GLY A 82 1.65 13.39 -23.08
N ASP A 83 2.34 12.32 -23.50
CA ASP A 83 1.69 11.11 -24.02
C ASP A 83 1.39 10.12 -22.89
N ASN A 84 0.18 10.23 -22.33
CA ASN A 84 -0.32 9.30 -21.31
C ASN A 84 -1.54 8.51 -21.82
N PRO A 85 -1.35 7.41 -22.57
CA PRO A 85 -2.46 6.60 -23.04
C PRO A 85 -3.20 5.86 -21.91
N LEU A 86 -2.53 5.67 -20.75
CA LEU A 86 -3.13 5.03 -19.58
C LEU A 86 -4.07 5.99 -18.83
N CYS A 87 -3.81 7.30 -18.91
CA CYS A 87 -4.72 8.32 -18.42
C CYS A 87 -4.58 9.63 -19.20
N PRO A 88 -5.34 9.80 -20.30
CA PRO A 88 -5.26 11.01 -21.14
C PRO A 88 -5.58 12.32 -20.40
N SER A 89 -6.23 12.24 -19.24
CA SER A 89 -6.56 13.40 -18.40
C SER A 89 -5.46 13.82 -17.42
N TYR A 90 -4.29 13.17 -17.45
CA TYR A 90 -3.14 13.48 -16.60
C TYR A 90 -1.84 13.44 -17.40
N THR A 91 -1.13 14.56 -17.46
CA THR A 91 0.22 14.66 -18.04
C THR A 91 1.20 15.39 -17.14
N ASN A 92 0.71 16.11 -16.13
CA ASN A 92 1.53 16.81 -15.14
C ASN A 92 0.75 17.10 -13.86
N ILE A 93 1.47 17.50 -12.81
CA ILE A 93 0.94 17.71 -11.47
C ILE A 93 -0.18 18.76 -11.38
N GLY A 94 -0.27 19.69 -12.34
CA GLY A 94 -1.38 20.65 -12.42
C GLY A 94 -2.74 20.00 -12.71
N GLN A 95 -2.75 18.72 -13.07
CA GLN A 95 -3.96 17.94 -13.39
C GLN A 95 -4.22 16.83 -12.34
N LEU A 96 -3.56 16.90 -11.19
CA LEU A 96 -3.81 15.95 -10.10
C LEU A 96 -5.30 15.90 -9.75
N LYS A 97 -5.78 14.68 -9.51
CA LYS A 97 -7.13 14.44 -9.03
C LYS A 97 -7.11 14.40 -7.51
N TRP A 98 -8.25 14.67 -6.90
CA TRP A 98 -8.41 14.50 -5.46
C TRP A 98 -8.03 13.08 -5.04
N GLY A 99 -7.25 12.94 -3.97
CA GLY A 99 -6.78 11.65 -3.47
C GLY A 99 -5.62 11.02 -4.26
N TRP A 100 -5.03 11.71 -5.22
CA TRP A 100 -3.79 11.29 -5.90
C TRP A 100 -2.56 11.86 -5.19
N ASN A 101 -1.45 11.12 -5.26
CA ASN A 101 -0.16 11.50 -4.69
C ASN A 101 -0.23 11.84 -3.20
N THR A 102 -0.85 10.95 -2.42
CA THR A 102 -1.10 11.17 -0.98
C THR A 102 -0.28 10.26 -0.08
N CYS A 103 0.60 9.41 -0.64
CA CYS A 103 1.43 8.51 0.16
C CYS A 103 2.42 9.30 1.03
N THR A 104 2.55 8.87 2.29
CA THR A 104 3.36 9.52 3.34
C THR A 104 4.84 9.12 3.31
N HIS A 105 5.41 8.87 2.13
CA HIS A 105 6.86 8.71 1.98
C HIS A 105 7.62 10.05 1.99
N GLN A 106 6.92 11.18 1.98
CA GLN A 106 7.49 12.52 1.87
C GLN A 106 7.57 13.23 3.23
N ASP A 107 8.58 14.08 3.37
CA ASP A 107 8.64 15.23 4.28
C ASP A 107 8.46 14.97 5.79
N GLY A 108 9.10 13.91 6.32
CA GLY A 108 9.18 13.69 7.77
C GLY A 108 7.93 13.09 8.39
N SER A 109 7.01 12.54 7.58
CA SER A 109 5.77 11.89 8.00
C SER A 109 5.92 10.38 8.22
N GLU A 110 7.13 9.85 8.48
CA GLU A 110 7.41 8.41 8.51
C GLU A 110 6.66 7.65 9.62
N ILE A 111 6.17 8.36 10.64
CA ILE A 111 5.28 7.78 11.65
C ILE A 111 3.92 7.36 11.04
N HIS A 112 3.49 8.00 9.96
CA HIS A 112 2.22 7.70 9.28
C HIS A 112 2.33 6.61 8.22
N PHE A 113 3.55 6.24 7.80
CA PHE A 113 3.80 5.23 6.78
C PHE A 113 2.95 3.97 6.95
N LEU A 114 3.03 3.33 8.12
CA LEU A 114 2.30 2.08 8.39
C LEU A 114 0.77 2.29 8.45
N LEU A 115 0.33 3.42 9.01
CA LEU A 115 -1.09 3.74 9.17
C LEU A 115 -1.75 4.03 7.82
N TRP A 116 -1.11 4.87 7.00
CA TRP A 116 -1.60 5.23 5.67
C TRP A 116 -1.72 3.98 4.80
N HIS A 117 -0.67 3.14 4.76
CA HIS A 117 -0.70 1.91 3.97
C HIS A 117 -1.74 0.91 4.47
N ARG A 118 -1.95 0.77 5.79
CA ARG A 118 -3.00 -0.10 6.36
C ARG A 118 -4.39 0.33 5.90
N LEU A 119 -4.70 1.63 5.98
CA LEU A 119 -5.99 2.15 5.52
C LEU A 119 -6.14 2.00 4.00
N TYR A 120 -5.08 2.27 3.25
CA TYR A 120 -5.06 2.14 1.81
C TYR A 120 -5.38 0.71 1.35
N ILE A 121 -4.69 -0.30 1.90
CA ILE A 121 -4.97 -1.70 1.53
C ILE A 121 -6.32 -2.20 2.07
N GLN A 122 -6.81 -1.66 3.20
CA GLN A 122 -8.17 -1.96 3.71
C GLN A 122 -9.25 -1.47 2.74
N HIS A 123 -9.11 -0.25 2.21
CA HIS A 123 -10.03 0.28 1.19
C HIS A 123 -9.92 -0.51 -0.11
N PHE A 124 -8.70 -0.87 -0.53
CA PHE A 124 -8.49 -1.70 -1.70
C PHE A 124 -9.18 -3.08 -1.58
N GLU A 125 -9.05 -3.74 -0.43
CA GLU A 125 -9.75 -5.01 -0.17
C GLU A 125 -11.27 -4.90 -0.33
N ALA A 126 -11.87 -3.81 0.15
CA ALA A 126 -13.30 -3.60 0.01
C ALA A 126 -13.72 -3.49 -1.46
N MET A 127 -12.92 -2.82 -2.29
CA MET A 127 -13.18 -2.76 -3.74
C MET A 127 -12.97 -4.11 -4.41
N VAL A 128 -11.95 -4.87 -4.04
CA VAL A 128 -11.75 -6.22 -4.60
C VAL A 128 -12.93 -7.13 -4.26
N ARG A 129 -13.49 -7.07 -3.05
CA ARG A 129 -14.72 -7.79 -2.68
C ARG A 129 -15.88 -7.42 -3.62
N GLN A 130 -16.09 -6.12 -3.87
CA GLN A 130 -17.15 -5.63 -4.75
C GLN A 130 -16.96 -6.04 -6.21
N LEU A 131 -15.74 -5.88 -6.75
CA LEU A 131 -15.46 -6.10 -8.17
C LEU A 131 -15.32 -7.58 -8.51
N SER A 132 -14.72 -8.39 -7.63
CA SER A 132 -14.58 -9.83 -7.84
C SER A 132 -15.85 -10.61 -7.53
N GLY A 133 -16.70 -10.10 -6.63
CA GLY A 133 -17.85 -10.81 -6.08
C GLY A 133 -17.49 -11.79 -4.94
N LYS A 134 -16.20 -11.96 -4.62
CA LYS A 134 -15.75 -12.80 -3.50
C LYS A 134 -15.96 -12.05 -2.18
N ARG A 135 -17.09 -12.30 -1.52
CA ARG A 135 -17.52 -11.57 -0.30
C ARG A 135 -16.56 -11.71 0.88
N ASP A 136 -15.88 -12.83 0.99
CA ASP A 136 -14.92 -13.16 2.04
C ASP A 136 -13.46 -12.87 1.64
N PHE A 137 -13.23 -12.16 0.52
CA PHE A 137 -11.88 -11.84 0.07
C PHE A 137 -11.10 -11.07 1.14
N ALA A 138 -9.86 -11.51 1.34
CA ALA A 138 -8.84 -10.81 2.09
C ALA A 138 -7.54 -10.81 1.26
N LEU A 139 -6.80 -9.70 1.27
CA LEU A 139 -5.62 -9.55 0.42
C LEU A 139 -4.52 -10.52 0.85
N PRO A 140 -4.04 -11.43 -0.04
CA PRO A 140 -2.92 -12.29 0.30
C PRO A 140 -1.66 -11.49 0.61
N TYR A 141 -0.79 -12.02 1.48
CA TYR A 141 0.51 -11.42 1.75
C TYR A 141 1.64 -12.32 1.22
N TRP A 142 2.71 -11.72 0.70
CA TRP A 142 3.89 -12.47 0.28
C TRP A 142 4.94 -12.47 1.40
N ASP A 143 5.07 -13.58 2.12
CA ASP A 143 5.97 -13.70 3.30
C ASP A 143 7.45 -13.92 2.92
N TYR A 144 8.02 -13.03 2.11
CA TYR A 144 9.41 -13.13 1.66
C TYR A 144 10.44 -13.01 2.80
N THR A 145 10.03 -12.60 4.01
CA THR A 145 10.88 -12.59 5.20
C THR A 145 11.17 -13.99 5.74
N ASN A 146 10.33 -14.97 5.38
CA ASN A 146 10.63 -16.37 5.58
C ASN A 146 11.31 -16.93 4.32
N SER A 147 12.50 -17.53 4.49
CA SER A 147 13.28 -18.07 3.38
C SER A 147 12.53 -19.14 2.57
N ALA A 148 11.57 -19.85 3.17
CA ALA A 148 10.72 -20.83 2.50
C ALA A 148 9.75 -20.22 1.47
N TYR A 149 9.47 -18.91 1.55
CA TYR A 149 8.48 -18.23 0.70
C TYR A 149 9.08 -17.13 -0.17
N ARG A 150 10.37 -17.24 -0.51
CA ARG A 150 11.08 -16.27 -1.36
C ARG A 150 10.85 -16.42 -2.86
N VAL A 151 10.09 -17.41 -3.30
CA VAL A 151 9.64 -17.51 -4.69
C VAL A 151 8.35 -16.70 -4.84
N MET A 152 8.31 -15.81 -5.83
CA MET A 152 7.09 -15.04 -6.12
C MET A 152 5.93 -15.99 -6.49
N PRO A 153 4.73 -15.82 -5.90
CA PRO A 153 3.59 -16.69 -6.14
C PRO A 153 3.29 -16.87 -7.63
N GLU A 154 3.06 -18.12 -8.04
CA GLU A 154 2.87 -18.48 -9.44
C GLU A 154 1.79 -17.66 -10.17
N PRO A 155 0.60 -17.40 -9.60
CA PRO A 155 -0.45 -16.65 -10.31
C PRO A 155 -0.04 -15.23 -10.71
N ILE A 156 0.93 -14.63 -10.00
CA ILE A 156 1.42 -13.27 -10.24
C ILE A 156 2.45 -13.23 -11.38
N ARG A 157 3.02 -14.37 -11.74
CA ARG A 157 4.07 -14.48 -12.76
C ARG A 157 3.53 -14.83 -14.15
N GLN A 158 2.25 -15.14 -14.28
CA GLN A 158 1.66 -15.63 -15.53
C GLN A 158 1.38 -14.50 -16.52
N PRO A 159 2.04 -14.44 -17.71
CA PRO A 159 1.95 -13.30 -18.63
C PRO A 159 0.54 -12.97 -19.14
N ASN A 160 -0.38 -13.94 -19.12
CA ASN A 160 -1.78 -13.77 -19.51
C ASN A 160 -2.70 -13.32 -18.35
N SER A 161 -2.15 -13.13 -17.15
CA SER A 161 -2.90 -12.70 -15.97
C SER A 161 -2.89 -11.17 -15.82
N SER A 162 -3.99 -10.59 -15.32
CA SER A 162 -4.02 -9.19 -14.89
C SER A 162 -3.18 -8.90 -13.63
N LEU A 163 -2.67 -9.95 -12.98
CA LEU A 163 -1.69 -9.88 -11.89
C LEU A 163 -0.25 -9.72 -12.39
N PHE A 164 0.01 -9.91 -13.67
CA PHE A 164 1.36 -9.86 -14.21
C PHE A 164 1.81 -8.45 -14.54
N SER A 165 3.11 -8.22 -14.35
CA SER A 165 3.85 -7.08 -14.85
C SER A 165 5.18 -7.57 -15.40
N ALA A 166 5.50 -7.16 -16.63
CA ALA A 166 6.80 -7.43 -17.25
C ALA A 166 7.92 -6.57 -16.63
N GLU A 167 7.55 -5.47 -15.97
CA GLU A 167 8.42 -4.40 -15.47
C GLU A 167 8.90 -4.71 -14.04
N ARG A 168 9.35 -5.96 -13.86
CA ARG A 168 9.92 -6.50 -12.62
C ARG A 168 11.28 -7.11 -12.93
N LEU A 169 12.08 -7.36 -11.90
CA LEU A 169 13.32 -8.12 -12.02
C LEU A 169 13.04 -9.48 -12.72
N PRO A 170 13.69 -9.79 -13.86
CA PRO A 170 13.33 -10.97 -14.67
C PRO A 170 13.40 -12.30 -13.93
N SER A 171 14.32 -12.44 -12.97
CA SER A 171 14.45 -13.65 -12.14
C SER A 171 13.18 -13.96 -11.36
N LEU A 172 12.49 -12.93 -10.85
CA LEU A 172 11.22 -13.09 -10.13
C LEU A 172 10.12 -13.61 -11.05
N ASN A 173 9.98 -13.03 -12.24
CA ASN A 173 9.00 -13.49 -13.23
C ASN A 173 9.31 -14.93 -13.71
N ALA A 174 10.58 -15.30 -13.79
CA ALA A 174 11.04 -16.66 -14.09
C ALA A 174 10.83 -17.66 -12.93
N GLY A 175 10.30 -17.24 -11.79
CA GLY A 175 10.04 -18.11 -10.64
C GLY A 175 11.29 -18.49 -9.85
N GLN A 176 12.38 -17.73 -10.00
CA GLN A 176 13.55 -17.89 -9.17
C GLN A 176 13.29 -17.32 -7.77
N PRO A 177 13.88 -17.90 -6.70
CA PRO A 177 13.81 -17.32 -5.38
C PRO A 177 14.55 -15.98 -5.33
N ILE A 178 14.15 -15.10 -4.40
CA ILE A 178 14.93 -13.90 -4.05
C ILE A 178 16.35 -14.32 -3.66
N GLN A 179 17.33 -13.64 -4.27
CA GLN A 179 18.76 -13.88 -4.11
C GLN A 179 19.48 -12.58 -3.76
N ASN A 180 20.68 -12.70 -3.20
CA ASN A 180 21.57 -11.55 -3.06
C ASN A 180 21.95 -10.99 -4.45
N THR A 181 22.17 -9.69 -4.51
CA THR A 181 22.53 -8.98 -5.75
C THR A 181 23.90 -8.33 -5.60
N PRO A 182 24.49 -7.79 -6.69
CA PRO A 182 25.77 -7.09 -6.59
C PRO A 182 25.78 -5.92 -5.61
N ILE A 183 24.64 -5.25 -5.40
CA ILE A 183 24.55 -4.05 -4.53
C ILE A 183 23.66 -4.23 -3.29
N ALA A 184 23.04 -5.39 -3.09
CA ALA A 184 22.17 -5.65 -1.95
C ALA A 184 22.33 -7.07 -1.39
N ASN A 185 22.55 -7.15 -0.07
CA ASN A 185 22.49 -8.40 0.67
C ASN A 185 21.05 -8.62 1.16
N MET A 186 20.25 -9.29 0.33
CA MET A 186 18.84 -9.58 0.60
C MET A 186 18.65 -10.47 1.82
N ASP A 187 19.57 -11.39 2.12
CA ASP A 187 19.48 -12.20 3.35
C ASP A 187 19.46 -11.32 4.60
N LYS A 188 20.35 -10.33 4.65
CA LYS A 188 20.41 -9.36 5.75
C LYS A 188 19.23 -8.39 5.74
N LEU A 189 18.82 -7.91 4.57
CA LEU A 189 17.74 -6.91 4.45
C LEU A 189 16.35 -7.50 4.74
N LEU A 190 16.19 -8.82 4.61
CA LEU A 190 14.95 -9.53 4.91
C LEU A 190 14.92 -10.15 6.32
N ASP A 191 16.02 -10.04 7.07
CA ASP A 191 16.07 -10.43 8.48
C ASP A 191 15.38 -9.37 9.37
N VAL A 192 14.25 -9.76 9.96
CA VAL A 192 13.43 -8.88 10.82
C VAL A 192 13.79 -8.98 12.31
N THR A 193 14.84 -9.73 12.67
CA THR A 193 15.20 -9.98 14.07
C THR A 193 15.49 -8.68 14.83
N SER A 194 16.28 -7.78 14.23
CA SER A 194 16.60 -6.47 14.82
C SER A 194 15.41 -5.52 14.83
N LEU A 195 14.62 -5.52 13.75
CA LEU A 195 13.38 -4.75 13.64
C LEU A 195 12.42 -5.06 14.81
N PHE A 196 12.31 -6.32 15.21
CA PHE A 196 11.43 -6.75 16.30
C PHE A 196 11.94 -6.41 17.72
N GLN A 197 13.16 -5.86 17.84
CA GLN A 197 13.67 -5.32 19.11
C GLN A 197 13.22 -3.89 19.38
N SER A 198 12.69 -3.19 18.37
CA SER A 198 12.21 -1.82 18.52
C SER A 198 11.05 -1.73 19.50
N ARG A 199 11.11 -0.77 20.42
CA ARG A 199 10.06 -0.51 21.43
C ARG A 199 9.29 0.80 21.20
N VAL A 200 9.73 1.56 20.21
CA VAL A 200 9.18 2.87 19.84
C VAL A 200 8.58 2.74 18.45
N PHE A 201 7.31 3.10 18.31
CA PHE A 201 6.57 2.92 17.06
C PHE A 201 7.20 3.69 15.90
N SER A 202 7.61 4.95 16.07
CA SER A 202 8.26 5.73 15.01
C SER A 202 9.58 5.11 14.55
N VAL A 203 10.37 4.57 15.49
CA VAL A 203 11.61 3.84 15.16
C VAL A 203 11.29 2.57 14.39
N PHE A 204 10.30 1.79 14.82
CA PHE A 204 9.84 0.61 14.10
C PHE A 204 9.36 0.96 12.68
N SER A 205 8.50 1.98 12.56
CA SER A 205 7.94 2.47 11.28
C SER A 205 9.05 2.91 10.32
N ASN A 206 10.02 3.69 10.80
CA ASN A 206 11.15 4.11 9.97
C ASN A 206 12.07 2.93 9.58
N GLN A 207 12.31 2.00 10.49
CA GLN A 207 13.16 0.84 10.19
C GLN A 207 12.50 -0.09 9.17
N ILE A 208 11.22 -0.42 9.36
CA ILE A 208 10.51 -1.32 8.44
C ILE A 208 10.37 -0.70 7.05
N ASP A 209 10.15 0.62 6.95
CA ASP A 209 10.10 1.39 5.70
C ASP A 209 11.42 1.27 4.90
N ARG A 210 12.56 1.35 5.58
CA ARG A 210 13.87 1.10 4.94
C ARG A 210 14.01 -0.37 4.53
N ALA A 211 13.85 -1.28 5.48
CA ALA A 211 13.98 -2.71 5.26
C ALA A 211 13.09 -3.50 6.23
N PRO A 212 12.29 -4.47 5.73
CA PRO A 212 12.36 -5.03 4.38
C PRO A 212 11.56 -4.28 3.29
N HIS A 213 10.80 -3.22 3.61
CA HIS A 213 9.94 -2.52 2.63
C HIS A 213 10.73 -1.96 1.43
N GLY A 214 11.56 -0.93 1.64
CA GLY A 214 12.32 -0.29 0.56
C GLY A 214 13.28 -1.23 -0.14
N ALA A 215 13.88 -2.16 0.61
CA ALA A 215 14.71 -3.23 0.03
C ALA A 215 13.96 -4.08 -1.00
N MET A 216 12.70 -4.44 -0.74
CA MET A 216 11.91 -5.24 -1.67
C MET A 216 11.36 -4.42 -2.84
N HIS A 217 11.03 -3.15 -2.65
CA HIS A 217 10.74 -2.24 -3.77
C HIS A 217 11.91 -2.22 -4.76
N ASN A 218 13.11 -1.95 -4.25
CA ASN A 218 14.34 -1.92 -5.04
C ASN A 218 14.64 -3.26 -5.71
N TYR A 219 14.43 -4.37 -5.01
CA TYR A 219 14.67 -5.70 -5.56
C TYR A 219 13.68 -6.05 -6.67
N ILE A 220 12.38 -5.85 -6.43
CA ILE A 220 11.34 -6.19 -7.42
C ILE A 220 11.45 -5.29 -8.64
N GLY A 221 11.75 -3.99 -8.48
CA GLY A 221 11.95 -3.05 -9.57
C GLY A 221 13.28 -3.20 -10.32
N GLY A 222 14.22 -3.99 -9.81
CA GLY A 222 15.54 -4.17 -10.41
C GLY A 222 16.57 -3.10 -10.07
N VAL A 223 16.24 -2.13 -9.21
CA VAL A 223 17.19 -1.13 -8.68
C VAL A 223 18.36 -1.84 -8.00
N SER A 224 18.10 -2.88 -7.21
CA SER A 224 19.13 -3.71 -6.54
C SER A 224 20.06 -4.44 -7.51
N ASN A 225 19.82 -4.37 -8.82
CA ASN A 225 20.66 -4.98 -9.85
C ASN A 225 21.25 -3.93 -10.82
N ASP A 226 21.12 -2.63 -10.51
CA ASP A 226 21.51 -1.53 -11.39
C ASP A 226 20.83 -1.62 -12.77
N LEU A 227 19.54 -2.00 -12.77
CA LEU A 227 18.76 -2.19 -13.99
C LEU A 227 17.82 -1.03 -14.23
N THR A 228 17.91 -0.46 -15.42
CA THR A 228 16.82 0.32 -16.02
C THR A 228 16.02 -0.56 -16.96
N MET A 229 14.73 -0.28 -17.07
CA MET A 229 13.82 -1.00 -17.96
C MET A 229 12.69 -0.07 -18.42
N TRP A 230 11.89 -0.55 -19.38
CA TRP A 230 10.69 0.17 -19.75
C TRP A 230 9.78 0.32 -18.54
N ASN A 231 9.41 1.57 -18.22
CA ASN A 231 8.45 1.88 -17.17
C ASN A 231 7.19 2.48 -17.83
N SER A 232 6.05 1.79 -17.76
CA SER A 232 4.82 2.18 -18.46
C SER A 232 4.15 3.42 -17.87
N ILE A 233 4.45 3.76 -16.62
CA ILE A 233 3.93 4.97 -15.95
C ILE A 233 4.79 6.18 -16.27
N TYR A 234 6.12 6.04 -16.26
CA TYR A 234 7.04 7.11 -16.67
C TYR A 234 7.15 7.26 -18.20
N ARG A 235 6.78 6.24 -18.98
CA ARG A 235 6.81 6.22 -20.45
C ARG A 235 8.22 6.30 -21.06
N ASP A 236 9.22 5.78 -20.37
CA ASP A 236 10.61 5.75 -20.85
C ASP A 236 11.37 4.49 -20.39
N LYS A 237 12.68 4.43 -20.69
CA LYS A 237 13.62 3.39 -20.25
C LYS A 237 14.72 3.92 -19.31
N ALA A 238 14.53 5.11 -18.76
CA ALA A 238 15.51 5.76 -17.89
C ALA A 238 15.33 5.36 -16.41
N HIS A 239 14.25 4.67 -16.08
CA HIS A 239 13.87 4.30 -14.72
C HIS A 239 13.99 2.80 -14.47
N ALA A 240 13.93 2.42 -13.20
CA ALA A 240 13.70 1.04 -12.82
C ALA A 240 12.27 0.56 -13.18
N GLY A 241 12.01 -0.73 -12.97
CA GLY A 241 10.68 -1.29 -13.10
C GLY A 241 9.68 -0.67 -12.11
N LEU A 242 8.38 -0.94 -12.30
CA LEU A 242 7.30 -0.24 -11.59
C LEU A 242 7.53 -0.13 -10.08
N MET A 243 7.87 -1.26 -9.43
CA MET A 243 8.09 -1.33 -7.98
C MET A 243 9.33 -0.58 -7.49
N GLY A 244 10.29 -0.26 -8.36
CA GLY A 244 11.54 0.41 -8.00
C GLY A 244 11.41 1.93 -7.83
N GLU A 245 10.31 2.51 -8.30
CA GLU A 245 10.05 3.94 -8.21
C GLU A 245 8.75 4.18 -7.43
N VAL A 246 8.81 4.98 -6.36
CA VAL A 246 7.62 5.30 -5.54
C VAL A 246 6.44 5.78 -6.42
N PRO A 247 6.62 6.67 -7.41
CA PRO A 247 5.55 7.14 -8.28
C PRO A 247 4.93 6.10 -9.22
N SER A 248 5.55 4.95 -9.43
CA SER A 248 5.01 3.87 -10.27
C SER A 248 4.71 2.57 -9.52
N ALA A 249 5.14 2.44 -8.26
CA ALA A 249 5.05 1.18 -7.53
C ALA A 249 3.61 0.67 -7.37
N GLY A 250 2.68 1.55 -7.03
CA GLY A 250 1.26 1.23 -6.84
C GLY A 250 0.56 0.66 -8.08
N PHE A 251 1.17 0.75 -9.25
CA PHE A 251 0.62 0.25 -10.51
C PHE A 251 0.97 -1.22 -10.78
N ASP A 252 1.94 -1.81 -10.06
CA ASP A 252 2.24 -3.24 -10.13
C ASP A 252 1.31 -4.05 -9.20
N PRO A 253 0.60 -5.09 -9.68
CA PRO A 253 -0.22 -5.93 -8.81
C PRO A 253 0.49 -6.54 -7.58
N VAL A 254 1.81 -6.77 -7.63
CA VAL A 254 2.56 -7.32 -6.49
C VAL A 254 2.73 -6.32 -5.35
N PHE A 255 2.59 -5.02 -5.61
CA PHE A 255 2.55 -3.96 -4.60
C PHE A 255 1.60 -4.30 -3.46
N TRP A 256 0.40 -4.77 -3.81
CA TRP A 256 -0.64 -5.08 -2.84
C TRP A 256 -0.24 -6.23 -1.91
N LEU A 257 0.35 -7.30 -2.44
CA LEU A 257 0.85 -8.41 -1.64
C LEU A 257 2.05 -8.01 -0.78
N HIS A 258 2.91 -7.13 -1.30
CA HIS A 258 4.05 -6.57 -0.60
C HIS A 258 3.58 -5.77 0.63
N HIS A 259 2.69 -4.80 0.44
CA HIS A 259 2.17 -3.99 1.55
C HIS A 259 1.28 -4.79 2.51
N ALA A 260 0.59 -5.84 2.04
CA ALA A 260 -0.08 -6.78 2.94
C ALA A 260 0.91 -7.52 3.85
N ASN A 261 2.13 -7.82 3.37
CA ASN A 261 3.19 -8.39 4.20
C ASN A 261 3.80 -7.38 5.16
N ILE A 262 4.03 -6.14 4.73
CA ILE A 262 4.48 -5.06 5.63
C ILE A 262 3.48 -4.85 6.77
N ASP A 263 2.19 -4.82 6.45
CA ASP A 263 1.12 -4.72 7.45
C ASP A 263 1.06 -5.94 8.38
N TYR A 264 1.27 -7.15 7.84
CA TYR A 264 1.37 -8.39 8.62
C TYR A 264 2.56 -8.36 9.59
N LEU A 265 3.72 -7.86 9.16
CA LEU A 265 4.90 -7.70 10.03
C LEU A 265 4.64 -6.70 11.14
N TRP A 266 3.98 -5.57 10.84
CA TRP A 266 3.55 -4.63 11.88
C TRP A 266 2.61 -5.30 12.89
N GLN A 267 1.60 -6.04 12.43
CA GLN A 267 0.69 -6.77 13.32
C GLN A 267 1.40 -7.81 14.18
N LYS A 268 2.43 -8.49 13.66
CA LYS A 268 3.27 -9.42 14.43
C LYS A 268 4.10 -8.69 15.49
N TRP A 269 4.70 -7.55 15.15
CA TRP A 269 5.46 -6.75 16.11
C TRP A 269 4.55 -6.21 17.22
N GLU A 270 3.36 -5.72 16.88
CA GLU A 270 2.37 -5.24 17.85
C GLU A 270 1.99 -6.32 18.87
N ARG A 271 1.93 -7.59 18.44
CA ARG A 271 1.65 -8.75 19.31
C ARG A 271 2.88 -9.28 20.05
N SER A 272 4.07 -8.73 19.81
CA SER A 272 5.29 -9.10 20.53
C SER A 272 5.38 -8.36 21.87
N PRO A 273 6.25 -8.80 22.81
CA PRO A 273 6.49 -8.09 24.07
C PRO A 273 7.02 -6.66 23.92
N ASN A 274 7.60 -6.32 22.76
CA ASN A 274 8.15 -4.98 22.47
C ASN A 274 7.15 -4.07 21.71
N GLY A 275 6.03 -4.63 21.24
CA GLY A 275 5.06 -3.94 20.40
C GLY A 275 4.27 -2.86 21.13
N ARG A 276 4.13 -1.69 20.52
CA ARG A 276 3.26 -0.62 21.03
C ARG A 276 2.62 0.17 19.88
N ARG A 277 1.30 0.39 19.94
CA ARG A 277 0.63 1.31 19.01
C ARG A 277 0.99 2.77 19.31
N PRO A 278 1.06 3.66 18.29
CA PRO A 278 1.22 5.08 18.55
C PRO A 278 -0.02 5.62 19.27
N SER A 279 0.19 6.58 20.15
CA SER A 279 -0.88 7.41 20.69
C SER A 279 -1.30 8.49 19.68
N LEU A 280 -2.51 9.03 19.84
CA LEU A 280 -2.97 10.15 19.02
C LEU A 280 -2.04 11.37 19.12
N ALA A 281 -1.53 11.65 20.33
CA ALA A 281 -0.59 12.76 20.54
C ALA A 281 0.72 12.58 19.77
N GLU A 282 1.25 11.35 19.69
CA GLU A 282 2.45 11.04 18.91
C GLU A 282 2.22 11.25 17.40
N LEU A 283 1.03 10.91 16.90
CA LEU A 283 0.65 11.12 15.50
C LEU A 283 0.45 12.60 15.17
N GLN A 284 -0.16 13.37 16.07
CA GLN A 284 -0.41 14.80 15.87
C GLN A 284 0.83 15.67 16.00
N ALA A 285 1.89 15.17 16.65
CA ALA A 285 3.16 15.90 16.78
C ALA A 285 3.95 15.99 15.47
N VAL A 286 3.59 15.19 14.47
CA VAL A 286 4.23 15.12 13.15
C VAL A 286 3.13 15.14 12.10
N PRO A 287 2.53 16.31 11.81
CA PRO A 287 1.36 16.43 10.95
C PRO A 287 1.65 16.12 9.48
#